data_AF-G9MFU2-F1
#
_entry.id   AF-G9MFU2-F1
#
_cell.length_a   1.000
_cell.length_b   1.000
_cell.length_c   1.000
_cell.angle_alpha   90.00
_cell.angle_beta   90.00
_cell.angle_gamma   90.00
#
_symmetry.space_group_name_H-M   'P 1'
#
loop_
_entity.id
_entity.type
_entity.pdbx_description
1 polymer ?
#
loop_
_entity_poly.entity_id
_entity_poly.type
_entity_poly.pdbx_seq_one_letter_code
_entity_poly.pdbx_strand_id
1 'polypeptide(L)'
;MNPIFEIDTTKAARYPLQEFHDSTLKKLLKYFGIPFTGELLHFAGNDAHFVLRALLMIAVRDARRELENIPAWVPLFEAIARAPLPPMPLTRARKAAIKRWEMKSPEQQEEGRARCRA
;
A
#
# COMPACT_ATOMS: atom_id res chain seq x y z
N MET A 1 0.40 5.99 -28.33
CA MET A 1 1.59 5.26 -27.81
C MET A 1 1.24 3.79 -27.86
N ASN A 2 2.09 2.95 -28.46
CA ASN A 2 1.88 1.50 -28.47
C ASN A 2 2.69 0.91 -27.30
N PRO A 3 2.08 0.11 -26.41
CA PRO A 3 2.81 -0.51 -25.31
C PRO A 3 3.86 -1.50 -25.86
N ILE A 4 5.06 -1.48 -25.29
CA ILE A 4 6.13 -2.43 -25.64
C ILE A 4 5.84 -3.79 -24.97
N PHE A 5 5.34 -3.77 -23.73
CA PHE A 5 4.94 -4.97 -22.99
C PHE A 5 3.74 -4.69 -22.10
N GLU A 6 2.93 -5.73 -21.89
CA GLU A 6 1.89 -5.78 -20.86
C GLU A 6 2.25 -6.88 -19.86
N ILE A 7 2.33 -6.50 -18.58
CA ILE A 7 2.69 -7.43 -17.50
C ILE A 7 1.47 -7.60 -16.60
N ASP A 8 0.87 -8.78 -16.64
CA ASP A 8 -0.15 -9.19 -15.69
C ASP A 8 0.52 -9.64 -14.38
N THR A 9 0.36 -8.86 -13.32
CA THR A 9 0.97 -9.15 -12.02
C THR A 9 0.49 -10.46 -11.39
N THR A 10 -0.74 -10.90 -11.69
CA THR A 10 -1.28 -12.16 -11.14
C THR A 10 -0.58 -13.36 -11.75
N LYS A 11 -0.28 -13.29 -13.06
CA LYS A 11 0.47 -14.32 -13.78
C LYS A 11 1.96 -14.25 -13.49
N ALA A 12 2.54 -13.05 -13.48
CA ALA A 12 3.95 -12.84 -13.21
C ALA A 12 4.37 -13.36 -11.82
N ALA A 13 3.45 -13.36 -10.86
CA ALA A 13 3.72 -13.88 -9.53
C ALA A 13 3.83 -15.41 -9.46
N ARG A 14 3.23 -16.16 -10.38
CA ARG A 14 3.15 -17.63 -10.29
C ARG A 14 4.52 -18.29 -10.23
N TYR A 15 5.42 -17.90 -11.14
CA TYR A 15 6.76 -18.51 -11.21
C TYR A 15 7.62 -18.16 -9.98
N PRO A 16 7.79 -16.88 -9.60
CA PRO A 16 8.62 -16.51 -8.44
C PRO A 16 8.06 -17.00 -7.11
N LEU A 17 6.73 -17.16 -7.00
CA LEU A 17 6.06 -17.68 -5.80
C LEU A 17 5.94 -19.20 -5.78
N GLN A 18 6.24 -19.88 -6.88
CA GLN A 18 6.00 -21.32 -7.06
C GLN A 18 4.52 -21.70 -6.79
N GLU A 19 3.59 -20.87 -7.26
CA GLU A 19 2.16 -21.09 -7.12
C GLU A 19 1.49 -21.45 -8.45
N PHE A 20 0.52 -22.36 -8.39
CA PHE A 20 -0.23 -22.84 -9.57
C PHE A 20 -1.51 -22.05 -9.84
N HIS A 21 -1.90 -21.13 -8.94
CA HIS A 21 -3.11 -20.33 -9.03
C HIS A 21 -2.81 -18.83 -9.03
N ASP A 22 -3.75 -18.05 -9.57
CA ASP A 22 -3.65 -16.60 -9.55
C ASP A 22 -3.74 -16.05 -8.14
N SER A 23 -2.78 -15.18 -7.81
CA SER A 23 -2.75 -14.49 -6.54
C SER A 23 -3.52 -13.18 -6.62
N THR A 24 -4.44 -12.96 -5.68
CA THR A 24 -5.11 -11.66 -5.53
C THR A 24 -4.10 -10.61 -5.05
N LEU A 25 -4.34 -9.34 -5.36
CA LEU A 25 -3.49 -8.24 -4.90
C LEU A 25 -3.30 -8.28 -3.37
N LYS A 26 -4.40 -8.45 -2.61
CA LYS A 26 -4.36 -8.58 -1.15
C LYS A 26 -3.45 -9.72 -0.68
N LYS A 27 -3.45 -10.86 -1.37
CA LYS A 27 -2.60 -12.00 -1.04
C LYS A 27 -1.12 -11.67 -1.31
N LEU A 28 -0.81 -11.05 -2.45
CA LEU A 28 0.54 -10.61 -2.80
C LEU A 28 1.10 -9.62 -1.77
N LEU A 29 0.30 -8.62 -1.38
CA LEU A 29 0.73 -7.61 -0.40
C LEU A 29 1.07 -8.24 0.96
N LYS A 30 0.23 -9.18 1.42
CA LYS A 30 0.51 -9.95 2.64
C LYS A 30 1.78 -10.79 2.50
N TYR A 31 1.89 -11.54 1.41
CA TYR A 31 3.02 -12.46 1.19
C TYR A 31 4.35 -11.71 1.15
N PHE A 32 4.41 -10.57 0.47
CA PHE A 32 5.63 -9.78 0.33
C PHE A 32 5.93 -8.85 1.52
N GLY A 33 5.05 -8.80 2.52
CA GLY A 33 5.18 -7.89 3.66
C GLY A 33 5.06 -6.41 3.26
N ILE A 34 4.25 -6.12 2.23
CA ILE A 34 4.02 -4.74 1.77
C ILE A 34 2.96 -4.11 2.69
N PRO A 35 3.21 -2.95 3.32
CA PRO A 35 2.22 -2.28 4.15
C PRO A 35 0.96 -1.91 3.36
N PHE A 36 -0.21 -2.33 3.86
CA PHE A 36 -1.52 -1.95 3.32
C PHE A 36 -2.56 -1.91 4.44
N THR A 37 -3.61 -1.10 4.28
CA THR A 37 -4.83 -1.19 5.11
C THR A 37 -5.98 -1.68 4.24
N GLY A 38 -6.86 -2.50 4.81
CA GLY A 38 -8.00 -3.06 4.06
C GLY A 38 -8.91 -1.99 3.47
N GLU A 39 -9.04 -0.84 4.14
CA GLU A 39 -9.82 0.32 3.71
C GLU A 39 -9.23 1.06 2.50
N LEU A 40 -7.95 0.84 2.17
CA LEU A 40 -7.30 1.49 1.03
C LEU A 40 -7.36 0.64 -0.25
N LEU A 41 -7.75 -0.63 -0.15
CA LEU A 41 -8.02 -1.48 -1.31
C LEU A 41 -9.36 -1.09 -1.94
N HIS A 42 -9.55 -1.43 -3.22
CA HIS A 42 -10.75 -1.11 -4.01
C HIS A 42 -10.87 0.35 -4.48
N PHE A 43 -9.78 1.11 -4.37
CA PHE A 43 -9.63 2.41 -5.01
C PHE A 43 -8.60 2.28 -6.13
N ALA A 44 -9.01 2.48 -7.38
CA ALA A 44 -8.16 2.22 -8.55
C ALA A 44 -6.76 2.88 -8.46
N GLY A 45 -6.66 4.11 -7.95
CA GLY A 45 -5.38 4.78 -7.76
C GLY A 45 -4.49 4.12 -6.70
N ASN A 46 -5.07 3.66 -5.59
CA ASN A 46 -4.34 2.93 -4.57
C ASN A 46 -3.97 1.53 -5.06
N ASP A 47 -4.89 0.85 -5.74
CA ASP A 47 -4.67 -0.48 -6.30
C ASP A 47 -3.50 -0.44 -7.31
N ALA A 48 -3.43 0.58 -8.17
CA ALA A 48 -2.29 0.78 -9.07
C ALA A 48 -0.96 0.94 -8.31
N HIS A 49 -0.94 1.71 -7.23
CA HIS A 49 0.24 1.88 -6.39
C HIS A 49 0.67 0.57 -5.71
N PHE A 50 -0.31 -0.20 -5.21
CA PHE A 50 -0.06 -1.50 -4.60
C PHE A 50 0.39 -2.55 -5.61
N VAL A 51 -0.16 -2.54 -6.83
CA VAL A 51 0.26 -3.38 -7.95
C VAL A 51 1.72 -3.10 -8.30
N LEU A 52 2.13 -1.83 -8.37
CA LEU A 52 3.53 -1.47 -8.60
C LEU A 52 4.45 -2.03 -7.51
N ARG A 53 4.09 -1.85 -6.23
CA ARG A 53 4.87 -2.39 -5.10
C ARG A 53 4.97 -3.92 -5.16
N ALA A 54 3.88 -4.61 -5.51
CA ALA A 54 3.87 -6.05 -5.69
C ALA A 54 4.79 -6.46 -6.85
N LEU A 55 4.75 -5.77 -7.98
CA LEU A 55 5.61 -6.04 -9.13
C LEU A 55 7.10 -5.90 -8.80
N LEU A 56 7.48 -4.87 -8.03
CA LEU A 56 8.85 -4.71 -7.53
C LEU A 56 9.29 -5.94 -6.70
N MET A 57 8.42 -6.45 -5.84
CA MET A 57 8.71 -7.63 -5.02
C MET A 57 8.72 -8.94 -5.81
N ILE A 58 7.91 -9.06 -6.87
CA ILE A 58 7.98 -10.16 -7.83
C ILE A 58 9.36 -10.17 -8.49
N ALA A 59 9.83 -9.02 -9.01
CA ALA A 59 11.15 -8.89 -9.62
C ALA A 59 12.29 -9.20 -8.62
N VAL A 60 12.17 -8.75 -7.36
CA VAL A 60 13.12 -9.08 -6.29
C VAL A 60 13.18 -10.59 -6.04
N ARG A 61 12.03 -11.28 -6.02
CA ARG A 61 12.00 -12.73 -5.83
C ARG A 61 12.55 -13.50 -7.01
N ASP A 62 12.20 -13.08 -8.21
CA ASP A 62 12.70 -13.69 -9.45
C ASP A 62 14.22 -13.57 -9.54
N ALA A 63 14.77 -12.36 -9.34
CA ALA A 63 16.22 -12.14 -9.37
C ALA A 63 16.96 -12.92 -8.29
N ARG A 64 16.42 -13.01 -7.07
CA ARG A 64 17.04 -13.81 -5.99
C ARG A 64 17.04 -15.31 -6.27
N ARG A 65 16.17 -15.76 -7.16
CA ARG A 65 16.06 -17.16 -7.54
C ARG A 65 16.97 -17.51 -8.70
N GLU A 66 16.97 -16.67 -9.74
CA GLU A 66 17.60 -16.98 -11.03
C GLU A 66 19.03 -16.46 -11.14
N LEU A 67 19.41 -15.45 -10.34
CA LEU A 67 20.72 -14.81 -10.46
C LEU A 67 21.64 -15.24 -9.32
N GLU A 68 22.83 -15.73 -9.69
CA GLU A 68 23.90 -16.04 -8.73
C GLU A 68 24.42 -14.78 -8.03
N ASN A 69 24.56 -13.68 -8.80
CA ASN A 69 25.01 -12.39 -8.30
C ASN A 69 23.82 -11.42 -8.19
N ILE A 70 23.49 -11.02 -6.97
CA ILE A 70 22.33 -10.16 -6.70
C ILE A 70 22.59 -8.73 -7.18
N PRO A 71 21.79 -8.21 -8.13
CA PRO A 71 21.95 -6.84 -8.61
C PRO A 71 21.67 -5.79 -7.53
N ALA A 72 22.34 -4.64 -7.62
CA ALA A 72 22.18 -3.53 -6.67
C ALA A 72 20.75 -2.95 -6.60
N TRP A 73 19.94 -3.12 -7.66
CA TRP A 73 18.55 -2.68 -7.65
C TRP A 73 17.65 -3.54 -6.77
N VAL A 74 18.03 -4.80 -6.47
CA VAL A 74 17.22 -5.73 -5.66
C VAL A 74 16.93 -5.17 -4.26
N PRO A 75 17.94 -4.79 -3.45
CA PRO A 75 17.67 -4.18 -2.14
C PRO A 75 16.93 -2.84 -2.24
N LEU A 76 17.17 -2.06 -3.31
CA LEU A 76 16.45 -0.80 -3.54
C LEU A 76 14.95 -1.03 -3.78
N PHE A 77 14.60 -1.99 -4.64
CA PHE A 77 13.21 -2.33 -4.94
C PHE A 77 12.49 -2.88 -3.73
N GLU A 78 13.16 -3.72 -2.94
CA GLU A 78 12.62 -4.24 -1.68
C GLU A 78 12.33 -3.10 -0.69
N ALA A 79 13.26 -2.14 -0.55
CA ALA A 79 13.08 -0.98 0.31
C ALA A 79 11.91 -0.10 -0.15
N ILE A 80 11.78 0.18 -1.45
CA ILE A 80 10.68 0.98 -2.01
C ILE A 80 9.34 0.28 -1.81
N ALA A 81 9.26 -1.02 -2.10
CA ALA A 81 8.03 -1.78 -2.00
C ALA A 81 7.51 -1.86 -0.56
N ARG A 82 8.41 -2.01 0.40
CA ARG A 82 8.09 -2.12 1.84
C ARG A 82 8.10 -0.79 2.60
N ALA A 83 8.40 0.32 1.93
CA ALA A 83 8.36 1.63 2.56
C ALA A 83 7.00 1.87 3.23
N PRO A 84 6.96 2.52 4.41
CA PRO A 84 5.71 2.81 5.09
C PRO A 84 4.76 3.59 4.18
N LEU A 85 3.46 3.41 4.39
CA LEU A 85 2.49 4.21 3.67
C LEU A 85 2.61 5.68 4.08
N PRO A 86 2.43 6.63 3.14
CA PRO A 86 2.31 8.02 3.51
C PRO A 86 1.15 8.17 4.51
N PRO A 87 1.24 9.13 5.45
CA PRO A 87 0.15 9.39 6.37
C PRO A 87 -1.13 9.63 5.56
N MET A 88 -2.18 8.86 5.87
CA MET A 88 -3.43 8.95 5.12
C MET A 88 -3.94 10.39 5.14
N PRO A 89 -4.22 11.00 3.98
CA PRO A 89 -4.94 12.25 3.97
C PRO A 89 -6.28 12.00 4.67
N LEU A 90 -6.55 12.79 5.71
CA LEU A 90 -7.81 12.74 6.44
C LEU A 90 -8.98 12.70 5.46
N THR A 91 -9.94 11.80 5.67
CA THR A 91 -11.17 11.76 4.85
C THR A 91 -11.83 13.14 4.85
N ARG A 92 -12.57 13.50 3.79
CA ARG A 92 -13.33 14.77 3.79
C ARG A 92 -14.19 14.93 5.05
N ALA A 93 -14.76 13.82 5.55
CA ALA A 93 -15.51 13.79 6.80
C ALA A 93 -14.64 14.08 8.03
N ARG A 94 -13.44 13.49 8.14
CA ARG A 94 -12.48 13.79 9.22
C ARG A 94 -11.96 15.22 9.13
N LYS A 95 -11.60 15.70 7.93
CA LYS A 95 -11.21 17.11 7.70
C LYS A 95 -12.32 18.07 8.11
N ALA A 96 -13.56 17.77 7.74
CA ALA A 96 -14.72 18.57 8.14
C ALA A 96 -14.99 18.49 9.65
N ALA A 97 -14.78 17.33 10.28
CA ALA A 97 -14.93 17.17 11.73
C ALA A 97 -13.87 17.97 12.49
N ILE A 98 -12.61 17.94 12.07
CA ILE A 98 -11.51 18.73 12.64
C ILE A 98 -11.80 20.22 12.46
N LYS A 99 -12.18 20.65 11.26
CA LYS A 99 -12.57 22.04 10.99
C LYS A 99 -13.74 22.49 11.87
N ARG A 100 -14.76 21.65 12.06
CA ARG A 100 -15.89 21.94 12.97
C ARG A 100 -15.46 22.04 14.43
N TRP A 101 -14.50 21.22 14.86
CA TRP A 101 -13.93 21.29 16.20
C TRP A 101 -13.11 22.57 16.40
N GLU A 102 -12.29 22.95 15.43
CA GLU A 102 -11.50 24.20 15.45
C GLU A 102 -12.37 25.46 15.41
N MET A 103 -13.54 25.39 14.77
CA MET A 103 -14.52 26.47 14.72
C MET A 103 -15.36 26.62 16.01
N LYS A 104 -15.31 25.67 16.95
CA LYS A 104 -15.98 25.80 18.25
C LYS A 104 -15.19 26.70 19.18
N SER A 105 -15.89 27.55 19.93
CA SER A 105 -15.29 28.41 20.95
C SER A 105 -14.57 27.58 22.03
N PRO A 106 -13.53 28.12 22.70
CA PRO A 106 -12.78 27.40 23.73
C PRO A 106 -13.66 26.81 24.83
N GLU A 107 -14.68 27.55 25.28
CA GLU A 107 -15.68 27.12 26.27
C GLU A 107 -16.46 25.86 25.81
N GLN A 108 -16.82 25.78 24.53
CA GLN A 108 -17.52 24.64 23.94
C GLN A 108 -16.62 23.41 23.74
N GLN A 109 -15.30 23.63 23.64
CA GLN A 109 -14.32 22.55 23.59
C GLN A 109 -14.05 21.97 25.00
N GLU A 110 -14.06 22.82 26.03
CA GLU A 110 -13.81 22.44 27.42
C GLU A 110 -15.00 21.67 28.03
N GLU A 111 -16.25 22.12 27.77
CA GLU A 111 -17.46 21.36 28.14
C GLU A 111 -17.53 19.99 27.46
N GLY A 112 -17.12 19.91 26.19
CA GLY A 112 -17.06 18.65 25.45
C GLY A 112 -16.04 17.67 26.04
N ARG A 113 -14.88 18.17 26.46
CA ARG A 113 -13.85 17.36 27.14
C ARG A 113 -14.27 16.92 28.54
N ALA A 114 -14.98 17.77 29.29
CA ALA A 114 -15.50 17.45 30.61
C ALA A 114 -16.53 16.31 30.56
N ARG A 115 -17.43 16.31 29.56
CA ARG A 115 -18.43 15.23 29.36
C ARG A 115 -17.84 13.88 28.99
N CYS A 116 -16.67 13.83 28.35
CA CYS A 116 -16.00 12.56 28.03
C CYS A 116 -15.15 12.00 29.19
N ARG A 117 -14.99 12.74 30.29
CA ARG A 117 -14.20 12.35 31.47
C ARG A 117 -15.06 11.95 32.69
N ALA A 118 -16.37 12.16 32.63
CA ALA A 118 -17.35 11.69 33.61
C ALA A 118 -17.91 10.33 33.17
#